data_AF-A0A2M7PKC6-F1
#
_entry.id   AF-A0A2M7PKC6-F1
#
_cell.length_a   1.000
_cell.length_b   1.000
_cell.length_c   1.000
_cell.angle_alpha   90.00
_cell.angle_beta   90.00
_cell.angle_gamma   90.00
#
_symmetry.space_group_name_H-M   'P 1'
#
loop_
_entity.id
_entity.type
_entity.pdbx_description
1 polymer ?
#
loop_
_entity_poly.entity_id
_entity_poly.type
_entity_poly.pdbx_seq_one_letter_code
_entity_poly.pdbx_strand_id
1 'polypeptide(L)'
;METKIQPDQNPEGLQTTESQEDMSLSTPVVVDDIKNSQISPEEKQWISEALTIDHPSPVSTSPVETATPPEPKEVHHQGPQISGSERRIIVRLLRGNSAAVEEYLDYTSEEINYNDLNKQELVDLLEDAVQEGDFEVVKSQVTKINAALRKIVKEEHYKERHEFVTNGGKEEEFVPVEDSLDIRFREAFNQYKQNKARHSEEVEKVKVLNLQRKLDLLEELKLLINSEETLKKTYDEFKNLQDTWKEIGMVPAAELRNLWQNYHFLVEKFFDKVRINKELRDLDMKKNMEQKIELCEKAEELLMEKSIIKSFKLLQHYHEKWREVGPVP
;
A
#
# COMPACT_ATOMS: atom_id res chain seq x y z
N MET A 1 -38.93 -25.94 71.25
CA MET A 1 -38.97 -24.54 70.79
C MET A 1 -38.12 -24.53 69.53
N GLU A 2 -38.60 -24.49 68.29
CA GLU A 2 -39.86 -24.10 67.65
C GLU A 2 -40.01 -25.03 66.42
N THR A 3 -41.10 -25.78 66.34
CA THR A 3 -42.14 -25.70 65.27
C THR A 3 -41.63 -25.90 63.84
N LYS A 4 -41.83 -27.08 63.23
CA LYS A 4 -43.04 -27.51 62.47
C LYS A 4 -43.11 -26.72 61.15
N ILE A 5 -43.03 -27.34 59.96
CA ILE A 5 -44.17 -27.98 59.28
C ILE A 5 -43.64 -28.88 58.13
N GLN A 6 -43.95 -30.17 58.27
CA GLN A 6 -44.14 -31.23 57.26
C GLN A 6 -45.40 -30.94 56.39
N PRO A 7 -45.85 -31.76 55.41
CA PRO A 7 -45.18 -32.76 54.57
C PRO A 7 -45.74 -32.80 53.10
N ASP A 8 -45.24 -33.77 52.32
CA ASP A 8 -46.03 -34.76 51.57
C ASP A 8 -46.36 -34.61 50.07
N GLN A 9 -46.49 -35.80 49.46
CA GLN A 9 -47.11 -36.19 48.19
C GLN A 9 -46.25 -36.13 46.90
N ASN A 10 -45.55 -37.25 46.69
CA ASN A 10 -45.27 -37.97 45.42
C ASN A 10 -46.61 -38.28 44.65
N PRO A 11 -46.69 -38.95 43.45
CA PRO A 11 -45.70 -39.38 42.44
C PRO A 11 -46.17 -39.20 40.95
N GLU A 12 -45.42 -39.83 40.02
CA GLU A 12 -45.79 -40.26 38.65
C GLU A 12 -45.83 -39.17 37.55
N GLY A 13 -45.12 -39.28 36.43
CA GLY A 13 -44.33 -40.36 35.85
C GLY A 13 -43.84 -39.97 34.45
N LEU A 14 -43.23 -40.94 33.77
CA LEU A 14 -42.77 -40.96 32.36
C LEU A 14 -41.33 -40.47 32.08
N GLN A 15 -40.38 -41.34 32.44
CA GLN A 15 -39.63 -42.19 31.51
C GLN A 15 -39.02 -41.54 30.24
N THR A 16 -37.70 -41.35 30.26
CA THR A 16 -36.69 -41.71 29.22
C THR A 16 -35.32 -41.17 29.68
N THR A 17 -34.50 -41.91 30.45
CA THR A 17 -33.35 -42.73 29.98
C THR A 17 -32.61 -42.09 28.80
N GLU A 18 -31.45 -41.47 29.05
CA GLU A 18 -30.09 -42.04 28.79
C GLU A 18 -29.73 -41.87 27.30
N SER A 19 -28.61 -41.28 26.87
CA SER A 19 -27.25 -41.35 27.42
C SER A 19 -26.32 -40.31 26.75
N GLN A 20 -25.33 -39.92 27.55
CA GLN A 20 -23.91 -39.76 27.23
C GLN A 20 -23.48 -38.70 26.20
N GLU A 21 -22.96 -37.63 26.79
CA GLU A 21 -21.87 -36.80 26.29
C GLU A 21 -20.71 -37.66 25.77
N ASP A 22 -20.28 -37.41 24.53
CA ASP A 22 -18.89 -37.58 24.16
C ASP A 22 -18.45 -36.35 23.36
N MET A 23 -17.44 -35.66 23.91
CA MET A 23 -16.77 -34.51 23.34
C MET A 23 -15.73 -35.01 22.34
N SER A 24 -15.83 -34.62 21.07
CA SER A 24 -14.64 -34.20 20.31
C SER A 24 -14.96 -33.64 18.92
N LEU A 25 -14.24 -32.56 18.61
CA LEU A 25 -13.84 -32.06 17.29
C LEU A 25 -14.89 -31.34 16.44
N SER A 26 -14.97 -30.03 16.66
CA SER A 26 -15.48 -29.05 15.70
C SER A 26 -14.38 -28.75 14.67
N THR A 27 -14.59 -29.19 13.42
CA THR A 27 -13.88 -28.70 12.24
C THR A 27 -14.64 -27.50 11.63
N PRO A 28 -13.93 -26.51 11.08
CA PRO A 28 -14.51 -25.25 10.63
C PRO A 28 -15.25 -25.41 9.29
N VAL A 29 -16.37 -24.71 9.20
CA VAL A 29 -17.19 -24.58 7.99
C VAL A 29 -16.36 -23.94 6.87
N VAL A 30 -16.26 -24.66 5.76
CA VAL A 30 -15.70 -24.23 4.49
C VAL A 30 -16.57 -23.13 3.90
N VAL A 31 -15.97 -21.97 3.63
CA VAL A 31 -16.62 -20.84 2.96
C VAL A 31 -16.15 -20.82 1.50
N ASP A 32 -16.73 -21.70 0.69
CA ASP A 32 -16.69 -21.59 -0.77
C ASP A 32 -18.05 -21.05 -1.22
N ASP A 33 -18.15 -19.73 -1.34
CA ASP A 33 -19.04 -19.06 -2.31
C ASP A 33 -18.75 -17.55 -2.33
N ILE A 34 -17.63 -17.17 -2.94
CA ILE A 34 -17.44 -15.81 -3.48
C ILE A 34 -17.39 -15.93 -5.01
N LYS A 35 -18.57 -15.99 -5.62
CA LYS A 35 -18.72 -15.76 -7.06
C LYS A 35 -19.22 -14.34 -7.32
N ASN A 36 -18.24 -13.52 -7.73
CA ASN A 36 -18.36 -12.55 -8.82
C ASN A 36 -19.31 -11.36 -8.62
N SER A 37 -18.77 -10.24 -8.14
CA SER A 37 -19.18 -8.91 -8.59
C SER A 37 -17.97 -8.08 -8.98
N GLN A 38 -17.78 -8.00 -10.29
CA GLN A 38 -17.14 -6.94 -11.09
C GLN A 38 -16.12 -6.04 -10.36
N ILE A 39 -14.91 -6.56 -10.19
CA ILE A 39 -13.68 -5.77 -10.01
C ILE A 39 -13.10 -5.53 -11.41
N SER A 40 -12.82 -4.28 -11.76
CA SER A 40 -12.21 -3.91 -13.05
C SER A 40 -10.86 -4.63 -13.24
N PRO A 41 -10.47 -5.02 -14.46
CA PRO A 41 -9.16 -5.61 -14.73
C PRO A 41 -7.99 -4.76 -14.20
N GLU A 42 -8.12 -3.43 -14.23
CA GLU A 42 -7.14 -2.48 -13.69
C GLU A 42 -7.03 -2.54 -12.16
N GLU A 43 -8.15 -2.78 -11.47
CA GLU A 43 -8.20 -2.93 -10.01
C GLU A 43 -7.61 -4.28 -9.59
N LYS A 44 -7.82 -5.35 -10.37
CA LYS A 44 -7.15 -6.65 -10.15
C LYS A 44 -5.65 -6.57 -10.39
N GLN A 45 -5.22 -5.79 -11.38
CA GLN A 45 -3.81 -5.57 -11.69
C GLN A 45 -3.12 -4.80 -10.56
N TRP A 46 -3.73 -3.71 -10.08
CA TRP A 46 -3.25 -2.97 -8.91
C TRP A 46 -3.20 -3.84 -7.64
N ILE A 47 -4.18 -4.71 -7.41
CA ILE A 47 -4.20 -5.67 -6.29
C ILE A 47 -3.06 -6.69 -6.41
N SER A 48 -2.80 -7.21 -7.62
CA SER A 48 -1.72 -8.19 -7.84
C SER A 48 -0.32 -7.59 -7.66
N GLU A 49 -0.15 -6.33 -8.05
CA GLU A 49 1.11 -5.59 -8.00
C GLU A 49 1.41 -5.08 -6.59
N ALA A 50 0.38 -4.74 -5.80
CA ALA A 50 0.50 -4.39 -4.39
C ALA A 50 0.82 -5.60 -3.47
N LEU A 51 0.50 -6.82 -3.90
CA LEU A 51 0.76 -8.07 -3.17
C LEU A 51 2.12 -8.71 -3.50
N THR A 52 2.85 -8.19 -4.49
CA THR A 52 4.12 -8.78 -4.97
C THR A 52 5.39 -7.99 -4.62
N ILE A 53 5.31 -6.94 -3.79
CA ILE A 53 6.51 -6.25 -3.30
C ILE A 53 7.11 -7.03 -2.12
N ASP A 54 7.97 -7.96 -2.52
CA ASP A 54 8.95 -8.86 -1.89
C ASP A 54 9.30 -8.77 -0.38
N HIS A 55 9.33 -9.94 0.27
CA HIS A 55 10.33 -10.32 1.26
C HIS A 55 11.00 -11.62 0.76
N PRO A 56 12.32 -11.78 0.92
CA PRO A 56 13.11 -12.64 0.05
C PRO A 56 13.20 -14.12 0.49
N SER A 57 13.51 -14.97 -0.50
CA SER A 57 14.13 -16.32 -0.46
C SER A 57 13.19 -17.53 -0.49
N PRO A 58 13.65 -18.73 -0.95
CA PRO A 58 14.96 -19.10 -1.49
C PRO A 58 14.94 -19.70 -2.91
N VAL A 59 16.13 -19.71 -3.49
CA VAL A 59 16.55 -20.38 -4.73
C VAL A 59 16.10 -21.85 -4.77
N SER A 60 15.55 -22.27 -5.90
CA SER A 60 15.47 -23.68 -6.27
C SER A 60 15.94 -23.88 -7.71
N THR A 61 16.86 -24.82 -7.84
CA THR A 61 17.77 -25.12 -8.93
C THR A 61 17.21 -26.11 -9.94
N SER A 62 17.61 -25.97 -11.20
CA SER A 62 17.92 -26.99 -12.23
C SER A 62 17.11 -26.86 -13.54
N PRO A 63 17.60 -27.35 -14.69
CA PRO A 63 18.99 -27.48 -15.14
C PRO A 63 19.24 -26.83 -16.52
N VAL A 64 20.54 -26.67 -16.78
CA VAL A 64 21.23 -26.22 -17.99
C VAL A 64 20.70 -26.83 -19.30
N GLU A 65 20.50 -25.99 -20.31
CA GLU A 65 20.77 -26.37 -21.70
C GLU A 65 21.68 -25.31 -22.36
N THR A 66 22.82 -25.80 -22.81
CA THR A 66 23.99 -25.09 -23.33
C THR A 66 23.76 -24.48 -24.72
N ALA A 67 24.05 -23.18 -24.86
CA ALA A 67 24.53 -22.61 -26.12
C ALA A 67 25.30 -21.30 -25.85
N THR A 68 26.57 -21.26 -26.24
CA THR A 68 27.46 -20.09 -26.25
C THR A 68 28.18 -20.09 -27.61
N PRO A 69 28.59 -18.96 -28.19
CA PRO A 69 27.97 -17.64 -28.35
C PRO A 69 28.02 -17.20 -29.85
N PRO A 70 27.67 -15.94 -30.18
CA PRO A 70 28.73 -15.13 -30.80
C PRO A 70 28.95 -13.79 -30.10
N GLU A 71 30.21 -13.41 -30.11
CA GLU A 71 30.89 -12.23 -29.56
C GLU A 71 30.26 -10.89 -30.00
N PRO A 72 29.91 -9.98 -29.06
CA PRO A 72 29.57 -8.60 -29.41
C PRO A 72 30.83 -7.72 -29.40
N LYS A 73 31.06 -7.08 -30.56
CA LYS A 73 32.08 -6.06 -30.77
C LYS A 73 31.85 -4.86 -29.84
N GLU A 74 32.92 -4.38 -29.22
CA GLU A 74 32.96 -3.09 -28.51
C GLU A 74 32.48 -1.97 -29.44
N VAL A 75 31.40 -1.30 -29.06
CA VAL A 75 31.03 0.01 -29.60
C VAL A 75 31.00 0.98 -28.44
N HIS A 76 32.03 1.84 -28.41
CA HIS A 76 32.21 2.90 -27.43
C HIS A 76 31.17 4.00 -27.68
N HIS A 77 30.09 4.01 -26.91
CA HIS A 77 29.10 5.10 -26.94
C HIS A 77 29.48 6.17 -25.92
N GLN A 78 30.01 7.30 -26.39
CA GLN A 78 30.16 8.50 -25.57
C GLN A 78 28.77 9.12 -25.34
N GLY A 79 28.24 8.98 -24.12
CA GLY A 79 27.02 9.64 -23.67
C GLY A 79 27.25 11.12 -23.31
N PRO A 80 26.18 11.92 -23.14
CA PRO A 80 26.27 13.35 -22.87
C PRO A 80 26.94 13.63 -21.51
N GLN A 81 27.94 14.52 -21.50
CA GLN A 81 28.61 14.98 -20.27
C GLN A 81 27.71 15.96 -19.52
N ILE A 82 26.94 15.45 -18.56
CA ILE A 82 26.03 16.22 -17.69
C ILE A 82 26.80 16.67 -16.43
N SER A 83 26.68 17.96 -16.08
CA SER A 83 27.36 18.57 -14.94
C SER A 83 26.89 17.99 -13.59
N GLY A 84 27.76 17.94 -12.58
CA GLY A 84 27.43 17.45 -11.23
C GLY A 84 26.28 18.19 -10.54
N SER A 85 25.98 19.43 -10.94
CA SER A 85 24.77 20.15 -10.50
C SER A 85 23.48 19.62 -11.12
N GLU A 86 23.52 19.21 -12.39
CA GLU A 86 22.38 18.65 -13.13
C GLU A 86 22.07 17.22 -12.67
N ARG A 87 23.10 16.42 -12.36
CA ARG A 87 22.95 15.09 -11.73
C ARG A 87 22.17 15.16 -10.41
N ARG A 88 22.48 16.15 -9.56
CA ARG A 88 21.78 16.36 -8.27
C ARG A 88 20.31 16.75 -8.45
N ILE A 89 19.99 17.51 -9.49
CA ILE A 89 18.61 17.92 -9.81
C ILE A 89 17.80 16.70 -10.27
N ILE A 90 18.38 15.85 -11.11
CA ILE A 90 17.74 14.63 -11.62
C ILE A 90 17.47 13.62 -10.50
N VAL A 91 18.46 13.38 -9.61
CA VAL A 91 18.28 12.50 -8.43
C VAL A 91 17.21 13.04 -7.47
N ARG A 92 17.13 14.36 -7.29
CA ARG A 92 16.07 14.99 -6.48
C ARG A 92 14.68 14.86 -7.13
N LEU A 93 14.57 14.93 -8.46
CA LEU A 93 13.33 14.76 -9.23
C LEU A 93 12.84 13.30 -9.24
N LEU A 94 13.74 12.32 -9.12
CA LEU A 94 13.43 10.89 -9.10
C LEU A 94 13.08 10.33 -7.71
N ARG A 95 13.02 11.18 -6.67
CA ARG A 95 12.58 10.78 -5.31
C ARG A 95 11.14 10.26 -5.36
N GLY A 96 11.02 8.94 -5.37
CA GLY A 96 9.75 8.20 -5.49
C GLY A 96 9.92 6.87 -6.22
N ASN A 97 10.98 6.72 -7.03
CA ASN A 97 11.28 5.49 -7.75
C ASN A 97 12.74 5.06 -7.50
N SER A 98 12.96 4.27 -6.45
CA SER A 98 14.29 3.79 -6.02
C SER A 98 15.05 3.05 -7.13
N ALA A 99 14.34 2.32 -7.99
CA ALA A 99 14.94 1.55 -9.09
C ALA A 99 15.52 2.47 -10.19
N ALA A 100 14.81 3.56 -10.52
CA ALA A 100 15.28 4.54 -11.51
C ALA A 100 16.46 5.38 -10.99
N VAL A 101 16.55 5.59 -9.67
CA VAL A 101 17.70 6.26 -9.04
C VAL A 101 18.93 5.37 -9.07
N GLU A 102 18.79 4.07 -8.78
CA GLU A 102 19.90 3.11 -8.85
C GLU A 102 20.41 2.91 -10.28
N GLU A 103 19.51 2.74 -11.27
CA GLU A 103 19.89 2.56 -12.69
C GLU A 103 20.60 3.80 -13.29
N TYR A 104 20.23 5.01 -12.87
CA TYR A 104 20.85 6.25 -13.35
C TYR A 104 22.19 6.56 -12.66
N LEU A 105 22.35 6.14 -11.39
CA LEU A 105 23.63 6.21 -10.68
C LEU A 105 24.64 5.23 -11.28
N ASP A 106 24.20 4.05 -11.71
CA ASP A 106 25.04 3.01 -12.32
C ASP A 106 25.68 3.47 -13.65
N TYR A 107 24.99 4.32 -14.42
CA TYR A 107 25.47 4.81 -15.72
C TYR A 107 26.44 6.00 -15.66
N THR A 108 26.62 6.67 -14.51
CA THR A 108 27.33 7.96 -14.43
C THR A 108 28.54 8.00 -13.49
N SER A 109 28.80 6.92 -12.77
CA SER A 109 30.06 6.71 -12.04
C SER A 109 30.98 5.84 -12.88
N GLU A 110 32.15 6.34 -13.25
CA GLU A 110 33.28 5.47 -13.57
C GLU A 110 33.37 4.42 -12.45
N GLU A 111 33.32 3.13 -12.76
CA GLU A 111 33.35 2.07 -11.75
C GLU A 111 34.69 2.11 -11.01
N ILE A 112 34.76 2.89 -9.94
CA ILE A 112 35.92 2.90 -9.05
C ILE A 112 36.00 1.49 -8.45
N ASN A 113 37.05 0.75 -8.80
CA ASN A 113 37.32 -0.54 -8.17
C ASN A 113 37.93 -0.30 -6.78
N TYR A 114 37.07 -0.25 -5.78
CA TYR A 114 37.46 -0.04 -4.38
C TYR A 114 38.45 -1.10 -3.84
N ASN A 115 38.58 -2.27 -4.48
CA ASN A 115 39.52 -3.30 -4.05
C ASN A 115 40.98 -2.99 -4.42
N ASP A 116 41.20 -2.09 -5.38
CA ASP A 116 42.54 -1.73 -5.85
C ASP A 116 43.10 -0.50 -5.11
N LEU A 117 42.27 0.17 -4.32
CA LEU A 117 42.63 1.35 -3.55
C LEU A 117 43.36 1.00 -2.26
N ASN A 118 44.26 1.88 -1.83
CA ASN A 118 44.98 1.72 -0.57
C ASN A 118 44.16 2.20 0.64
N LYS A 119 44.62 1.87 1.86
CA LYS A 119 43.94 2.22 3.13
C LYS A 119 43.66 3.72 3.25
N GLN A 120 44.61 4.57 2.84
CA GLN A 120 44.49 6.03 2.90
C GLN A 120 43.41 6.54 1.95
N GLU A 121 43.44 6.13 0.69
CA GLU A 121 42.47 6.52 -0.34
C GLU A 121 41.04 6.11 0.03
N LEU A 122 40.86 4.91 0.60
CA LEU A 122 39.55 4.43 1.06
C LEU A 122 39.00 5.25 2.23
N VAL A 123 39.87 5.70 3.14
CA VAL A 123 39.47 6.56 4.27
C VAL A 123 39.12 7.96 3.80
N ASP A 124 39.92 8.55 2.90
CA ASP A 124 39.66 9.86 2.32
C ASP A 124 38.32 9.85 1.54
N LEU A 125 38.07 8.84 0.71
CA LEU A 125 36.80 8.67 0.01
C LEU A 125 35.61 8.48 0.94
N LEU A 126 35.80 7.84 2.11
CA LEU A 126 34.74 7.72 3.10
C LEU A 126 34.43 9.06 3.76
N GLU A 127 35.46 9.83 4.12
CA GLU A 127 35.31 11.15 4.71
C GLU A 127 34.56 12.10 3.76
N ASP A 128 34.97 12.14 2.49
CA ASP A 128 34.32 12.94 1.45
C ASP A 128 32.85 12.53 1.27
N ALA A 129 32.59 11.23 1.17
CA ALA A 129 31.24 10.72 0.98
C ALA A 129 30.32 11.05 2.17
N VAL A 130 30.84 11.05 3.40
CA VAL A 130 30.06 11.31 4.61
C VAL A 130 29.83 12.80 4.85
N GLN A 131 30.75 13.67 4.43
CA GLN A 131 30.62 15.13 4.59
C GLN A 131 29.67 15.76 3.57
N GLU A 132 29.71 15.33 2.31
CA GLU A 132 29.03 16.05 1.22
C GLU A 132 27.77 15.35 0.67
N GLY A 133 27.60 14.05 0.95
CA GLY A 133 26.65 13.22 0.22
C GLY A 133 25.27 13.03 0.85
N ASP A 134 24.25 12.91 -0.01
CA ASP A 134 22.94 12.36 0.37
C ASP A 134 23.11 10.89 0.78
N PHE A 135 22.55 10.50 1.94
CA PHE A 135 22.64 9.14 2.46
C PHE A 135 22.25 8.09 1.41
N GLU A 136 21.21 8.37 0.61
CA GLU A 136 20.69 7.40 -0.36
C GLU A 136 21.67 7.10 -1.50
N VAL A 137 22.49 8.09 -1.88
CA VAL A 137 23.53 7.96 -2.90
C VAL A 137 24.77 7.26 -2.30
N VAL A 138 25.11 7.62 -1.07
CA VAL A 138 26.37 7.23 -0.43
C VAL A 138 26.32 5.84 0.22
N LYS A 139 25.13 5.30 0.55
CA LYS A 139 24.99 4.00 1.23
C LYS A 139 25.70 2.84 0.51
N SER A 140 25.66 2.82 -0.82
CA SER A 140 26.27 1.77 -1.65
C SER A 140 27.79 1.91 -1.66
N GLN A 141 28.27 3.13 -1.93
CA GLN A 141 29.70 3.47 -1.88
C GLN A 141 30.33 3.14 -0.53
N VAL A 142 29.71 3.55 0.59
CA VAL A 142 30.23 3.26 1.94
C VAL A 142 30.26 1.75 2.21
N THR A 143 29.29 0.99 1.69
CA THR A 143 29.28 -0.47 1.83
C THR A 143 30.47 -1.10 1.09
N LYS A 144 30.75 -0.64 -0.15
CA LYS A 144 31.90 -1.09 -0.95
C LYS A 144 33.23 -0.70 -0.30
N ILE A 145 33.39 0.55 0.15
CA ILE A 145 34.58 1.04 0.87
C ILE A 145 34.82 0.21 2.13
N ASN A 146 33.79 -0.01 2.96
CA ASN A 146 33.91 -0.77 4.19
C ASN A 146 34.22 -2.26 3.94
N ALA A 147 33.79 -2.83 2.82
CA ALA A 147 34.18 -4.19 2.44
C ALA A 147 35.66 -4.27 2.07
N ALA A 148 36.15 -3.34 1.24
CA ALA A 148 37.55 -3.26 0.82
C ALA A 148 38.48 -3.00 2.01
N LEU A 149 38.16 -2.02 2.86
CA LEU A 149 38.98 -1.67 4.03
C LEU A 149 39.07 -2.83 5.02
N ARG A 150 37.98 -3.57 5.26
CA ARG A 150 37.99 -4.75 6.13
C ARG A 150 38.90 -5.86 5.61
N LYS A 151 39.04 -5.98 4.29
CA LYS A 151 39.98 -6.94 3.68
C LYS A 151 41.42 -6.52 3.95
N ILE A 152 41.76 -5.24 3.71
CA ILE A 152 43.10 -4.70 3.94
C ILE A 152 43.49 -4.84 5.41
N VAL A 153 42.67 -4.36 6.34
CA VAL A 153 42.95 -4.42 7.79
C VAL A 153 43.10 -5.86 8.26
N LYS A 154 42.31 -6.80 7.71
CA LYS A 154 42.45 -8.23 8.03
C LYS A 154 43.80 -8.78 7.58
N GLU A 155 44.29 -8.39 6.41
CA GLU A 155 45.59 -8.81 5.88
C GLU A 155 46.75 -8.16 6.68
N GLU A 156 46.64 -6.88 7.05
CA GLU A 156 47.59 -6.18 7.92
C GLU A 156 47.73 -6.87 9.28
N HIS A 157 46.61 -7.07 9.99
CA HIS A 157 46.60 -7.74 11.29
C HIS A 157 47.11 -9.18 11.22
N TYR A 158 46.90 -9.89 10.10
CA TYR A 158 47.45 -11.23 9.92
C TYR A 158 48.98 -11.19 9.83
N LYS A 159 49.54 -10.24 9.05
CA LYS A 159 50.99 -10.08 8.91
C LYS A 159 51.64 -9.67 10.22
N GLU A 160 51.10 -8.65 10.89
CA GLU A 160 51.61 -8.16 12.18
C GLU A 160 51.63 -9.25 13.23
N ARG A 161 50.56 -10.06 13.29
CA ARG A 161 50.48 -11.18 14.22
C ARG A 161 51.49 -12.27 13.90
N HIS A 162 51.62 -12.63 12.62
CA HIS A 162 52.59 -13.62 12.18
C HIS A 162 54.03 -13.17 12.50
N GLU A 163 54.36 -11.90 12.29
CA GLU A 163 55.65 -11.32 12.67
C GLU A 163 55.85 -11.33 14.20
N PHE A 164 54.83 -10.97 14.98
CA PHE A 164 54.88 -11.00 16.44
C PHE A 164 55.20 -12.40 16.99
N VAL A 165 54.54 -13.44 16.46
CA VAL A 165 54.81 -14.83 16.84
C VAL A 165 56.20 -15.28 16.39
N THR A 166 56.61 -14.92 15.17
CA THR A 166 57.95 -15.26 14.66
C THR A 166 59.07 -14.64 15.50
N ASN A 167 58.83 -13.44 16.04
CA ASN A 167 59.75 -12.74 16.93
C ASN A 167 59.73 -13.26 18.38
N GLY A 168 59.03 -14.37 18.65
CA GLY A 168 59.01 -15.04 19.95
C GLY A 168 57.89 -14.58 20.89
N GLY A 169 56.95 -13.75 20.42
CA GLY A 169 55.72 -13.43 21.13
C GLY A 169 54.75 -14.61 21.16
N LYS A 170 53.88 -14.68 22.17
CA LYS A 170 52.78 -15.65 22.20
C LYS A 170 51.58 -15.08 21.46
N GLU A 171 50.96 -15.86 20.59
CA GLU A 171 49.77 -15.49 19.81
C GLU A 171 48.65 -14.84 20.68
N GLU A 172 48.47 -15.35 21.90
CA GLU A 172 47.46 -14.88 22.87
C GLU A 172 47.74 -13.47 23.43
N GLU A 173 48.97 -12.98 23.31
CA GLU A 173 49.41 -11.68 23.81
C GLU A 173 49.40 -10.59 22.71
N PHE A 174 49.05 -10.95 21.45
CA PHE A 174 49.02 -9.98 20.36
C PHE A 174 47.82 -9.02 20.48
N VAL A 175 48.11 -7.72 20.51
CA VAL A 175 47.13 -6.64 20.46
C VAL A 175 47.46 -5.76 19.25
N PRO A 176 46.56 -5.65 18.26
CA PRO A 176 46.75 -4.75 17.12
C PRO A 176 46.88 -3.30 17.59
N VAL A 177 47.82 -2.55 17.02
CA VAL A 177 48.00 -1.12 17.32
C VAL A 177 47.07 -0.33 16.40
N GLU A 178 46.16 0.44 16.98
CA GLU A 178 45.26 1.32 16.22
C GLU A 178 46.09 2.46 15.59
N ASP A 179 46.07 2.57 14.26
CA ASP A 179 46.79 3.61 13.55
C ASP A 179 45.95 4.90 13.36
N SER A 180 46.57 5.95 12.84
CA SER A 180 45.87 7.22 12.60
C SER A 180 44.72 7.10 11.60
N LEU A 181 44.78 6.12 10.67
CA LEU A 181 43.76 5.90 9.65
C LEU A 181 42.56 5.15 10.22
N ASP A 182 42.78 4.24 11.15
CA ASP A 182 41.73 3.52 11.87
C ASP A 182 40.87 4.49 12.69
N ILE A 183 41.49 5.47 13.34
CA ILE A 183 40.79 6.53 14.08
C ILE A 183 39.94 7.37 13.12
N ARG A 184 40.53 7.86 12.02
CA ARG A 184 39.83 8.64 10.99
C ARG A 184 38.65 7.88 10.38
N PHE A 185 38.87 6.63 10.00
CA PHE A 185 37.82 5.74 9.52
C PHE A 185 36.69 5.59 10.54
N ARG A 186 37.01 5.31 11.81
CA ARG A 186 36.03 5.14 12.87
C ARG A 186 35.19 6.39 13.05
N GLU A 187 35.80 7.57 13.02
CA GLU A 187 35.10 8.86 13.11
C GLU A 187 34.17 9.09 11.92
N ALA A 188 34.67 8.93 10.69
CA ALA A 188 33.87 9.07 9.47
C ALA A 188 32.71 8.05 9.42
N PHE A 189 32.98 6.80 9.79
CA PHE A 189 31.95 5.75 9.84
C PHE A 189 30.91 5.99 10.94
N ASN A 190 31.30 6.59 12.07
CA ASN A 190 30.36 7.01 13.10
C ASN A 190 29.47 8.15 12.61
N GLN A 191 30.01 9.12 11.88
CA GLN A 191 29.22 10.16 11.22
C GLN A 191 28.23 9.57 10.20
N TYR A 192 28.65 8.58 9.39
CA TYR A 192 27.76 7.85 8.49
C TYR A 192 26.59 7.17 9.25
N LYS A 193 26.87 6.51 10.37
CA LYS A 193 25.83 5.89 11.21
C LYS A 193 24.84 6.92 11.74
N GLN A 194 25.32 8.09 12.18
CA GLN A 194 24.45 9.18 12.64
C GLN A 194 23.57 9.70 11.50
N ASN A 195 24.15 9.91 10.30
CA ASN A 195 23.40 10.32 9.11
C ASN A 195 22.34 9.29 8.72
N LYS A 196 22.67 7.99 8.75
CA LYS A 196 21.74 6.89 8.53
C LYS A 196 20.59 6.89 9.56
N ALA A 197 20.91 7.06 10.84
CA ALA A 197 19.91 7.10 11.89
C ALA A 197 18.95 8.30 11.71
N ARG A 198 19.50 9.49 11.44
CA ARG A 198 18.71 10.69 11.14
C ARG A 198 17.80 10.49 9.93
N HIS A 199 18.32 9.93 8.84
CA HIS A 199 17.52 9.65 7.65
C HIS A 199 16.39 8.66 7.93
N SER A 200 16.67 7.58 8.67
CA SER A 200 15.64 6.62 9.07
C SER A 200 14.55 7.26 9.93
N GLU A 201 14.92 8.18 10.84
CA GLU A 201 13.98 8.92 11.67
C GLU A 201 13.12 9.88 10.84
N GLU A 202 13.71 10.57 9.87
CA GLU A 202 12.99 11.44 8.93
C GLU A 202 11.98 10.65 8.07
N VAL A 203 12.40 9.51 7.53
CA VAL A 203 11.52 8.61 6.77
C VAL A 203 10.36 8.12 7.63
N GLU A 204 10.62 7.75 8.89
CA GLU A 204 9.57 7.29 9.80
C GLU A 204 8.60 8.42 10.15
N LYS A 205 9.10 9.63 10.41
CA LYS A 205 8.25 10.82 10.60
C LYS A 205 7.35 11.08 9.40
N VAL A 206 7.88 10.98 8.18
CA VAL A 206 7.10 11.14 6.95
C VAL A 206 6.02 10.05 6.85
N LYS A 207 6.33 8.79 7.16
CA LYS A 207 5.33 7.70 7.18
C LYS A 207 4.22 7.96 8.17
N VAL A 208 4.54 8.41 9.39
CA VAL A 208 3.54 8.76 10.42
C VAL A 208 2.66 9.92 9.97
N LEU A 209 3.24 10.97 9.35
CA LEU A 209 2.46 12.08 8.79
C LEU A 209 1.55 11.63 7.65
N ASN A 210 2.04 10.74 6.78
CA ASN A 210 1.24 10.17 5.70
C ASN A 210 0.08 9.31 6.24
N LEU A 211 0.33 8.52 7.29
CA LEU A 211 -0.70 7.76 7.99
C LEU A 211 -1.80 8.69 8.50
N GLN A 212 -1.44 9.77 9.19
CA GLN A 212 -2.42 10.75 9.67
C GLN A 212 -3.25 11.33 8.53
N ARG A 213 -2.61 11.76 7.44
CA ARG A 213 -3.33 12.27 6.26
C ARG A 213 -4.27 11.24 5.64
N LYS A 214 -3.86 9.97 5.56
CA LYS A 214 -4.76 8.90 5.08
C LYS A 214 -5.94 8.70 6.01
N LEU A 215 -5.74 8.75 7.33
CA LEU A 215 -6.85 8.67 8.29
C LEU A 215 -7.81 9.85 8.16
N ASP A 216 -7.30 11.08 7.99
CA ASP A 216 -8.12 12.27 7.79
C ASP A 216 -8.95 12.15 6.50
N LEU A 217 -8.37 11.66 5.40
CA LEU A 217 -9.11 11.36 4.16
C LEU A 217 -10.22 10.33 4.36
N LEU A 218 -10.02 9.32 5.21
CA LEU A 218 -11.07 8.35 5.52
C LEU A 218 -12.23 8.99 6.28
N GLU A 219 -11.96 9.95 7.17
CA GLU A 219 -13.00 10.72 7.85
C GLU A 219 -13.75 11.65 6.88
N GLU A 220 -13.03 12.33 5.98
CA GLU A 220 -13.65 13.12 4.91
C GLU A 220 -14.54 12.25 4.01
N LEU A 221 -14.08 11.05 3.65
CA LEU A 221 -14.88 10.09 2.88
C LEU A 221 -16.14 9.63 3.63
N LYS A 222 -16.05 9.41 4.95
CA LYS A 222 -17.23 9.09 5.79
C LYS A 222 -18.23 10.24 5.79
N LEU A 223 -17.77 11.48 5.95
CA LEU A 223 -18.63 12.67 5.91
C LEU A 223 -19.30 12.81 4.55
N LEU A 224 -18.57 12.58 3.46
CA LEU A 224 -19.09 12.62 2.10
C LEU A 224 -20.19 11.60 1.86
N ILE A 225 -20.03 10.37 2.34
CA ILE A 225 -21.04 9.30 2.25
C ILE A 225 -22.32 9.71 3.00
N ASN A 226 -22.17 10.32 4.17
CA ASN A 226 -23.31 10.75 5.00
C ASN A 226 -23.93 12.09 4.53
N SER A 227 -23.35 12.77 3.54
CA SER A 227 -23.86 14.04 3.06
C SER A 227 -25.15 13.89 2.24
N GLU A 228 -26.06 14.84 2.40
CA GLU A 228 -27.30 14.97 1.62
C GLU A 228 -27.10 15.77 0.32
N GLU A 229 -25.84 16.01 -0.07
CA GLU A 229 -25.52 16.75 -1.28
C GLU A 229 -25.92 16.02 -2.57
N THR A 230 -26.00 16.77 -3.67
CA THR A 230 -26.32 16.21 -4.98
C THR A 230 -25.28 15.18 -5.41
N LEU A 231 -25.74 14.07 -6.01
CA LEU A 231 -24.88 12.94 -6.40
C LEU A 231 -23.69 13.36 -7.27
N LYS A 232 -23.87 14.36 -8.14
CA LYS A 232 -22.80 14.90 -9.00
C LYS A 232 -21.66 15.50 -8.17
N LYS A 233 -21.97 16.39 -7.23
CA LYS A 233 -20.96 17.02 -6.36
C LYS A 233 -20.24 15.98 -5.50
N THR A 234 -21.01 15.07 -4.90
CA THR A 234 -20.42 14.01 -4.08
C THR A 234 -19.48 13.10 -4.87
N TYR A 235 -19.73 12.91 -6.17
CA TYR A 235 -18.85 12.13 -7.03
C TYR A 235 -17.55 12.87 -7.37
N ASP A 236 -17.63 14.17 -7.68
CA ASP A 236 -16.45 14.99 -7.97
C ASP A 236 -15.52 15.08 -6.75
N GLU A 237 -16.09 15.28 -5.56
CA GLU A 237 -15.34 15.27 -4.29
C GLU A 237 -14.74 13.89 -3.98
N PHE A 238 -15.51 12.82 -4.20
CA PHE A 238 -15.01 11.45 -4.04
C PHE A 238 -13.80 11.18 -4.93
N LYS A 239 -13.84 11.63 -6.18
CA LYS A 239 -12.72 11.49 -7.11
C LYS A 239 -11.48 12.24 -6.62
N ASN A 240 -11.64 13.47 -6.12
CA ASN A 240 -10.54 14.24 -5.54
C ASN A 240 -9.91 13.53 -4.32
N LEU A 241 -10.73 12.93 -3.46
CA LEU A 241 -10.25 12.12 -2.33
C LEU A 241 -9.46 10.90 -2.81
N GLN A 242 -9.91 10.22 -3.88
CA GLN A 242 -9.18 9.09 -4.47
C GLN A 242 -7.82 9.50 -5.05
N ASP A 243 -7.77 10.65 -5.73
CA ASP A 243 -6.51 11.16 -6.29
C ASP A 243 -5.54 11.54 -5.17
N THR A 244 -6.02 12.24 -4.13
CA THR A 244 -5.22 12.58 -2.95
C THR A 244 -4.74 11.32 -2.21
N TRP A 245 -5.56 10.28 -2.10
CA TRP A 245 -5.19 9.00 -1.48
C TRP A 245 -4.01 8.32 -2.20
N LYS A 246 -3.96 8.41 -3.53
CA LYS A 246 -2.87 7.87 -4.37
C LYS A 246 -1.61 8.71 -4.29
N GLU A 247 -1.74 10.03 -4.16
CA GLU A 247 -0.60 10.95 -4.00
C GLU A 247 0.11 10.79 -2.66
N ILE A 248 -0.62 10.42 -1.60
CA ILE A 248 0.00 10.17 -0.29
C ILE A 248 0.84 8.90 -0.36
N GLY A 249 2.15 9.09 -0.15
CA GLY A 249 3.16 8.04 -0.19
C GLY A 249 3.07 7.00 0.93
N MET A 250 4.22 6.40 1.24
CA MET A 250 4.32 5.25 2.14
C MET A 250 3.80 5.56 3.55
N VAL A 251 3.22 4.53 4.18
CA VAL A 251 2.72 4.53 5.56
C VAL A 251 3.37 3.38 6.35
N PRO A 252 3.28 3.36 7.70
CA PRO A 252 3.81 2.26 8.50
C PRO A 252 3.13 0.94 8.13
N ALA A 253 3.93 -0.12 7.95
CA ALA A 253 3.45 -1.42 7.47
C ALA A 253 2.39 -2.05 8.39
N ALA A 254 2.46 -1.78 9.70
CA ALA A 254 1.50 -2.27 10.68
C ALA A 254 0.06 -1.79 10.40
N GLU A 255 -0.11 -0.56 9.91
CA GLU A 255 -1.41 0.06 9.68
C GLU A 255 -1.94 -0.12 8.27
N LEU A 256 -1.09 -0.58 7.33
CA LEU A 256 -1.44 -0.69 5.91
C LEU A 256 -2.68 -1.54 5.67
N ARG A 257 -2.78 -2.70 6.34
CA ARG A 257 -3.94 -3.60 6.20
C ARG A 257 -5.22 -2.96 6.71
N ASN A 258 -5.16 -2.28 7.85
CA ASN A 258 -6.32 -1.63 8.47
C ASN A 258 -6.81 -0.46 7.60
N LEU A 259 -5.89 0.38 7.14
CA LEU A 259 -6.18 1.48 6.21
C LEU A 259 -6.85 0.98 4.93
N TRP A 260 -6.32 -0.08 4.34
CA TRP A 260 -6.85 -0.65 3.10
C TRP A 260 -8.27 -1.20 3.29
N GLN A 261 -8.52 -1.95 4.37
CA GLN A 261 -9.86 -2.47 4.68
C GLN A 261 -10.86 -1.35 4.91
N ASN A 262 -10.49 -0.32 5.68
CA ASN A 262 -11.37 0.83 5.92
C ASN A 262 -11.65 1.62 4.65
N TYR A 263 -10.62 1.87 3.83
CA TYR A 263 -10.79 2.55 2.55
C TYR A 263 -11.76 1.79 1.65
N HIS A 264 -11.54 0.49 1.45
CA HIS A 264 -12.41 -0.33 0.59
C HIS A 264 -13.85 -0.39 1.08
N PHE A 265 -14.05 -0.56 2.39
CA PHE A 265 -15.38 -0.55 2.99
C PHE A 265 -16.12 0.76 2.76
N LEU A 266 -15.44 1.91 2.87
CA LEU A 266 -16.04 3.21 2.63
C LEU A 266 -16.34 3.44 1.16
N VAL A 267 -15.44 3.02 0.26
CA VAL A 267 -15.67 3.06 -1.18
C VAL A 267 -16.90 2.23 -1.57
N GLU A 268 -17.03 1.01 -1.04
CA GLU A 268 -18.19 0.16 -1.28
C GLU A 268 -19.48 0.85 -0.80
N LYS A 269 -19.48 1.42 0.41
CA LYS A 269 -20.63 2.19 0.92
C LYS A 269 -20.99 3.40 0.07
N PHE A 270 -20.00 4.08 -0.50
CA PHE A 270 -20.25 5.20 -1.41
C PHE A 270 -20.99 4.73 -2.66
N PHE A 271 -20.55 3.63 -3.28
CA PHE A 271 -21.20 3.07 -4.47
C PHE A 271 -22.58 2.49 -4.16
N ASP A 272 -22.78 1.89 -2.98
CA ASP A 272 -24.10 1.47 -2.53
C ASP A 272 -25.07 2.65 -2.45
N LYS A 273 -24.64 3.79 -1.88
CA LYS A 273 -25.44 5.04 -1.86
C LYS A 273 -25.79 5.49 -3.29
N VAL A 274 -24.83 5.48 -4.19
CA VAL A 274 -25.03 5.86 -5.60
C VAL A 274 -26.05 4.92 -6.27
N ARG A 275 -25.93 3.61 -6.05
CA ARG A 275 -26.86 2.60 -6.59
C ARG A 275 -28.27 2.83 -6.05
N ILE A 276 -28.43 3.00 -4.74
CA ILE A 276 -29.73 3.26 -4.11
C ILE A 276 -30.36 4.54 -4.67
N ASN A 277 -29.60 5.62 -4.82
CA ASN A 277 -30.12 6.86 -5.37
C ASN A 277 -30.60 6.69 -6.83
N LYS A 278 -29.86 5.92 -7.64
CA LYS A 278 -30.26 5.59 -9.00
C LYS A 278 -31.54 4.74 -9.03
N GLU A 279 -31.61 3.69 -8.22
CA GLU A 279 -32.78 2.82 -8.12
C GLU A 279 -34.03 3.59 -7.68
N LEU A 280 -33.90 4.50 -6.71
CA LEU A 280 -35.00 5.38 -6.30
C LEU A 280 -35.48 6.28 -7.44
N ARG A 281 -34.55 6.86 -8.20
CA ARG A 281 -34.89 7.69 -9.36
C ARG A 281 -35.59 6.89 -10.46
N ASP A 282 -35.12 5.68 -10.73
CA ASP A 282 -35.71 4.79 -11.73
C ASP A 282 -37.13 4.35 -11.30
N LEU A 283 -37.33 4.08 -10.00
CA LEU A 283 -38.65 3.80 -9.43
C LEU A 283 -39.60 4.99 -9.54
N ASP A 284 -39.13 6.20 -9.24
CA ASP A 284 -39.92 7.42 -9.38
C ASP A 284 -40.35 7.64 -10.83
N MET A 285 -39.43 7.46 -11.79
CA MET A 285 -39.73 7.55 -13.22
C MET A 285 -40.74 6.49 -13.66
N LYS A 286 -40.60 5.25 -13.20
CA LYS A 286 -41.56 4.17 -13.48
C LYS A 286 -42.95 4.49 -12.93
N LYS A 287 -43.03 4.99 -11.69
CA LYS A 287 -44.29 5.41 -11.08
C LYS A 287 -44.94 6.58 -11.83
N ASN A 288 -44.13 7.54 -12.30
CA ASN A 288 -44.61 8.63 -13.16
C ASN A 288 -45.16 8.09 -14.49
N MET A 289 -44.53 7.05 -15.07
CA MET A 289 -44.98 6.41 -16.30
C MET A 289 -46.33 5.71 -16.10
N GLU A 290 -46.48 4.94 -15.02
CA GLU A 290 -47.73 4.29 -14.65
C GLU A 290 -48.87 5.30 -14.45
N GLN A 291 -48.62 6.40 -13.72
CA GLN A 291 -49.62 7.47 -13.55
C GLN A 291 -50.01 8.13 -14.86
N LYS A 292 -49.05 8.34 -15.77
CA LYS A 292 -49.31 8.91 -17.09
C LYS A 292 -50.14 7.96 -17.96
N ILE A 293 -49.85 6.65 -17.93
CA ILE A 293 -50.64 5.64 -18.62
C ILE A 293 -52.08 5.64 -18.08
N GLU A 294 -52.26 5.64 -16.76
CA GLU A 294 -53.61 5.67 -16.15
C GLU A 294 -54.39 6.94 -16.54
N LEU A 295 -53.72 8.09 -16.69
CA LEU A 295 -54.35 9.31 -17.19
C LEU A 295 -54.77 9.21 -18.66
N CYS A 296 -53.98 8.51 -19.51
CA CYS A 296 -54.35 8.24 -20.89
C CYS A 296 -55.57 7.34 -20.98
N GLU A 297 -55.61 6.24 -20.22
CA GLU A 297 -56.74 5.31 -20.17
C GLU A 297 -58.02 6.05 -19.73
N LYS A 298 -57.94 6.85 -18.66
CA LYS A 298 -59.06 7.70 -18.21
C LYS A 298 -59.50 8.71 -19.26
N ALA A 299 -58.58 9.24 -20.07
CA ALA A 299 -58.91 10.15 -21.14
C ALA A 299 -59.62 9.43 -22.31
N GLU A 300 -59.25 8.19 -22.61
CA GLU A 300 -59.92 7.35 -23.61
C GLU A 300 -61.35 6.99 -23.18
N GLU A 301 -61.57 6.71 -21.89
CA GLU A 301 -62.90 6.46 -21.33
C GLU A 301 -63.88 7.63 -21.54
N LEU A 302 -63.38 8.87 -21.64
CA LEU A 302 -64.22 10.06 -21.89
C LEU A 302 -64.94 10.01 -23.25
N LEU A 303 -64.50 9.17 -24.19
CA LEU A 303 -65.19 8.94 -25.46
C LEU A 303 -66.56 8.28 -25.26
N MET A 304 -66.76 7.57 -24.15
CA MET A 304 -68.01 6.89 -23.80
C MET A 304 -68.97 7.78 -23.01
N GLU A 305 -68.50 8.94 -22.51
CA GLU A 305 -69.30 9.88 -21.72
C GLU A 305 -70.24 10.69 -22.62
N LYS A 306 -71.53 10.68 -22.30
CA LYS A 306 -72.58 11.31 -23.13
C LYS A 306 -72.60 12.84 -23.02
N SER A 307 -72.04 13.41 -21.96
CA SER A 307 -72.05 14.85 -21.69
C SER A 307 -70.74 15.52 -22.10
N ILE A 308 -70.74 16.21 -23.24
CA ILE A 308 -69.56 16.93 -23.78
C ILE A 308 -68.95 17.91 -22.76
N ILE A 309 -69.80 18.62 -22.00
CA ILE A 309 -69.35 19.61 -21.00
C ILE A 309 -68.62 18.92 -19.84
N LYS A 310 -69.07 17.72 -19.43
CA LYS A 310 -68.39 16.95 -18.38
C LYS A 310 -67.07 16.37 -18.89
N SER A 311 -67.06 15.80 -20.10
CA SER A 311 -65.84 15.27 -20.72
C SER A 311 -64.77 16.36 -20.87
N PHE A 312 -65.14 17.56 -21.29
CA PHE A 312 -64.21 18.68 -21.42
C PHE A 312 -63.58 19.09 -20.08
N LYS A 313 -64.38 19.18 -19.00
CA LYS A 313 -63.86 19.52 -17.65
C LYS A 313 -62.94 18.43 -17.10
N LEU A 314 -63.30 17.15 -17.28
CA LEU A 314 -62.48 16.01 -16.86
C LEU A 314 -61.16 15.97 -17.65
N LEU A 315 -61.20 16.25 -18.95
CA LEU A 315 -59.99 16.32 -19.77
C LEU A 315 -59.05 17.44 -19.32
N GLN A 316 -59.57 18.63 -19.00
CA GLN A 316 -58.76 19.72 -18.44
C GLN A 316 -58.10 19.31 -17.11
N HIS A 317 -58.85 18.64 -16.22
CA HIS A 317 -58.34 18.11 -14.96
C HIS A 317 -57.22 17.07 -15.17
N TYR A 318 -57.38 16.17 -16.15
CA TYR A 318 -56.33 15.20 -16.50
C TYR A 318 -55.09 15.86 -17.09
N HIS A 319 -55.24 16.94 -17.87
CA HIS A 319 -54.10 17.74 -18.36
C HIS A 319 -53.35 18.48 -17.25
N GLU A 320 -54.06 18.97 -16.22
CA GLU A 320 -53.42 19.53 -15.02
C GLU A 320 -52.63 18.46 -14.29
N LYS A 321 -53.25 17.31 -13.99
CA LYS A 321 -52.57 16.17 -13.38
C LYS A 321 -51.37 15.70 -14.17
N TRP A 322 -51.46 15.61 -15.50
CA TRP A 322 -50.33 15.22 -16.34
C TRP A 322 -49.13 16.15 -16.21
N ARG A 323 -49.38 17.47 -16.07
CA ARG A 323 -48.31 18.46 -15.88
C ARG A 323 -47.68 18.38 -14.49
N GLU A 324 -48.45 17.94 -13.48
CA GLU A 324 -47.95 17.69 -12.13
C GLU A 324 -47.12 16.39 -12.07
N VAL A 325 -47.44 15.39 -12.89
CA VAL A 325 -46.66 14.14 -12.95
C VAL A 325 -45.29 14.41 -13.58
N GLY A 326 -44.24 14.02 -12.85
CA GLY A 326 -42.85 14.25 -13.20
C GLY A 326 -42.39 13.57 -14.51
N PRO A 327 -41.09 13.66 -14.83
CA PRO A 327 -40.51 13.02 -16.02
C PRO A 327 -40.65 11.49 -15.95
N VAL A 328 -40.70 10.87 -17.13
CA VAL A 328 -40.79 9.41 -17.34
C VAL A 328 -39.54 8.90 -18.06
N PRO A 329 -39.28 7.57 -18.05
CA PRO A 329 -38.09 6.96 -18.64
C PRO A 329 -37.89 7.27 -20.13
#